data_AF-A0A933CR68-F1
#
_entry.id   AF-A0A933CR68-F1
#
_cell.length_a   1.000
_cell.length_b   1.000
_cell.length_c   1.000
_cell.angle_alpha   90.00
_cell.angle_beta   90.00
_cell.angle_gamma   90.00
#
_symmetry.space_group_name_H-M   'P 1'
#
loop_
_entity.id
_entity.type
_entity.pdbx_description
1 polymer ?
#
loop_
_entity_poly.entity_id
_entity_poly.type
_entity_poly.pdbx_seq_one_letter_code
_entity_poly.pdbx_strand_id
1 'polypeptide(L)' 'MINNEAQLQQAIEQIQGLCRAIESLRADIFPKNPKNFAIMAEGPVDEIRKLQADIDAYIQHLEATATPAGN' A
#
# COMPACT_ATOMS: atom_id res chain seq x y z
N MET A 1 -7.76 -8.34 1.86
CA MET A 1 -9.17 -7.91 1.80
C MET A 1 -9.57 -7.19 3.08
N ILE A 2 -9.90 -5.90 2.96
CA ILE A 2 -10.29 -4.98 4.05
C ILE A 2 -11.81 -4.96 4.19
N ASN A 3 -12.32 -5.00 5.42
CA ASN A 3 -13.77 -5.11 5.69
C ASN A 3 -14.28 -4.03 6.64
N ASN A 4 -13.40 -3.25 7.27
CA ASN A 4 -13.77 -2.22 8.24
C ASN A 4 -12.70 -1.14 8.34
N GLU A 5 -13.04 -0.04 8.99
CA GLU A 5 -12.17 1.13 9.16
C GLU A 5 -10.87 0.82 9.91
N ALA A 6 -10.89 -0.10 10.89
CA ALA A 6 -9.68 -0.48 11.61
C ALA A 6 -8.68 -1.21 10.70
N GLN A 7 -9.17 -2.09 9.83
CA GLN A 7 -8.35 -2.77 8.81
C GLN A 7 -7.86 -1.79 7.74
N LEU A 8 -8.67 -0.79 7.37
CA LEU A 8 -8.25 0.29 6.47
C LEU A 8 -7.08 1.08 7.08
N GLN A 9 -7.23 1.52 8.33
CA GLN A 9 -6.18 2.25 9.04
C GLN A 9 -4.89 1.43 9.14
N GLN A 10 -5.00 0.14 9.49
CA GLN A 10 -3.86 -0.76 9.55
C GLN A 10 -3.17 -0.93 8.18
N ALA A 11 -3.94 -0.98 7.08
CA ALA A 11 -3.37 -1.08 5.73
C ALA A 11 -2.61 0.20 5.34
N ILE A 12 -3.16 1.37 5.68
CA ILE A 12 -2.49 2.67 5.47
C ILE A 12 -1.17 2.74 6.25
N GLU A 13 -1.18 2.33 7.53
CA GLU A 13 0.02 2.31 8.37
C GLU A 13 1.09 1.36 7.83
N GLN A 14 0.68 0.19 7.32
CA GLN A 14 1.60 -0.75 6.67
C GLN A 14 2.24 -0.17 5.41
N ILE A 15 1.46 0.50 4.54
CA ILE A 15 2.01 1.20 3.36
C ILE A 15 3.03 2.26 3.80
N GLN A 16 2.72 3.07 4.81
CA GLN A 16 3.66 4.08 5.31
C GLN A 16 4.97 3.47 5.84
N GLY A 17 4.88 2.35 6.56
CA GLY A 17 6.05 1.60 7.04
C GLY A 17 6.92 1.08 5.88
N LEU A 18 6.29 0.50 4.86
CA LEU A 18 6.98 0.00 3.66
C LEU A 18 7.66 1.14 2.88
N CYS A 19 6.99 2.28 2.72
CA CYS A 19 7.59 3.46 2.08
C CYS A 19 8.85 3.92 2.81
N ARG A 20 8.81 4.03 4.15
CA ARG A 20 9.99 4.40 4.96
C ARG A 20 11.13 3.39 4.82
N ALA A 21 10.81 2.10 4.74
CA ALA A 21 11.81 1.05 4.51
C ALA A 21 12.48 1.20 3.14
N ILE A 22 11.71 1.47 2.08
CA ILE A 22 12.25 1.73 0.73
C ILE A 22 13.12 2.99 0.73
N GLU A 23 12.70 4.06 1.41
CA GLU A 23 13.50 5.29 1.54
C GLU A 23 14.84 5.03 2.24
N SER A 24 14.84 4.24 3.32
CA SER A 24 16.07 3.81 3.99
C SER A 24 16.98 3.01 3.07
N LEU A 25 16.44 2.02 2.34
CA LEU A 25 17.19 1.24 1.36
C LEU A 25 17.75 2.12 0.25
N ARG A 26 16.99 3.13 -0.18
CA ARG A 26 17.42 4.08 -1.20
C ARG A 26 18.57 4.96 -0.70
N ALA A 27 18.57 5.38 0.56
CA ALA A 27 19.68 6.14 1.12
C ALA A 27 20.95 5.28 1.27
N ASP A 28 20.81 4.05 1.76
CA ASP A 28 21.95 3.24 2.20
C ASP A 28 22.56 2.37 1.10
N ILE A 29 21.73 1.86 0.19
CA ILE A 29 22.09 0.82 -0.79
C ILE A 29 22.18 1.39 -2.19
N PHE A 30 21.22 2.23 -2.62
CA PHE A 30 21.18 2.72 -4.00
C PHE A 30 22.48 3.43 -4.45
N PRO A 31 23.13 4.30 -3.64
CA PRO A 31 24.36 4.97 -4.08
C PRO A 31 25.54 4.01 -4.28
N LYS A 32 25.52 2.85 -3.61
CA LYS A 32 26.59 1.85 -3.65
C LYS A 32 26.32 0.76 -4.68
N ASN A 33 25.07 0.33 -4.80
CA ASN A 33 24.64 -0.73 -5.69
C ASN A 33 23.15 -0.57 -6.06
N PRO A 34 22.86 0.16 -7.16
CA PRO A 34 21.51 0.36 -7.65
C PRO A 34 20.75 -0.95 -7.97
N LYS A 35 21.47 -1.98 -8.44
CA LYS A 35 20.86 -3.27 -8.78
C LYS A 35 20.37 -4.00 -7.54
N ASN A 36 21.17 -4.03 -6.47
CA ASN A 36 20.74 -4.63 -5.20
C ASN A 36 19.58 -3.86 -4.58
N PHE A 37 19.59 -2.52 -4.65
CA PHE A 37 18.44 -1.73 -4.22
C PHE A 37 17.15 -2.15 -4.94
N ALA A 38 17.18 -2.28 -6.27
CA ALA A 38 16.00 -2.68 -7.04
C ALA A 38 15.45 -4.05 -6.62
N ILE A 39 16.33 -5.05 -6.42
CA ILE A 39 15.94 -6.38 -5.96
C ILE A 39 15.34 -6.33 -4.55
N MET A 40 15.95 -5.57 -3.63
CA MET A 40 15.46 -5.47 -2.24
C MET A 40 14.15 -4.67 -2.13
N ALA A 41 13.94 -3.70 -3.03
CA ALA A 41 12.73 -2.90 -3.06
C ALA A 41 11.54 -3.61 -3.73
N GLU A 42 11.78 -4.66 -4.52
CA GLU A 42 10.73 -5.40 -5.26
C GLU A 42 9.62 -5.91 -4.32
N GLY A 43 9.99 -6.65 -3.27
CA GLY A 43 9.03 -7.18 -2.29
C GLY A 43 8.18 -6.09 -1.62
N PRO A 44 8.79 -5.06 -1.03
CA PRO A 44 8.06 -3.92 -0.47
C PRO A 44 7.13 -3.22 -1.47
N VAL A 45 7.58 -3.02 -2.72
CA VAL A 45 6.77 -2.38 -3.76
C VAL A 45 5.56 -3.23 -4.13
N ASP A 46 5.74 -4.54 -4.27
CA ASP A 46 4.64 -5.45 -4.58
C ASP A 46 3.62 -5.52 -3.43
N GLU A 47 4.07 -5.49 -2.19
CA GLU A 47 3.16 -5.48 -1.04
C GLU A 47 2.38 -4.16 -0.94
N ILE A 48 3.01 -3.02 -1.21
CA ILE A 48 2.30 -1.73 -1.32
C ILE A 48 1.19 -1.81 -2.36
N ARG A 49 1.46 -2.39 -3.55
CA ARG A 49 0.46 -2.51 -4.61
C ARG A 49 -0.74 -3.36 -4.19
N LYS A 50 -0.51 -4.45 -3.48
CA LYS A 50 -1.60 -5.30 -2.96
C LYS A 50 -2.44 -4.55 -1.94
N LEU A 51 -1.81 -3.87 -0.99
CA LEU A 51 -2.50 -3.09 0.04
C LEU A 51 -3.31 -1.94 -0.60
N GLN A 52 -2.76 -1.27 -1.61
CA GLN A 52 -3.50 -0.25 -2.37
C GLN A 52 -4.75 -0.83 -3.05
N ALA A 53 -4.62 -1.98 -3.73
CA ALA A 53 -5.76 -2.63 -4.36
C ALA A 53 -6.84 -3.06 -3.35
N ASP A 54 -6.44 -3.56 -2.18
CA ASP A 54 -7.35 -3.89 -1.08
C ASP A 54 -8.09 -2.65 -0.55
N ILE A 55 -7.40 -1.51 -0.44
CA ILE A 55 -7.99 -0.22 -0.03
C ILE A 55 -8.99 0.27 -1.09
N ASP A 56 -8.59 0.27 -2.36
CA ASP A 56 -9.43 0.72 -3.47
C ASP A 56 -10.73 -0.10 -3.54
N ALA A 57 -10.62 -1.43 -3.39
CA ALA A 57 -11.78 -2.33 -3.37
C ALA A 57 -12.72 -2.02 -2.18
N TYR A 58 -12.17 -1.71 -1.01
CA TYR A 58 -12.97 -1.34 0.16
C TYR A 58 -13.70 0.00 -0.04
N ILE A 59 -13.01 1.01 -0.59
CA ILE A 59 -13.60 2.32 -0.87
C ILE A 59 -14.73 2.19 -1.90
N GLN A 60 -14.51 1.45 -3.00
CA GLN A 60 -15.53 1.19 -4.01
C GLN A 60 -16.77 0.52 -3.43
N HIS A 61 -16.60 -0.43 -2.51
CA HIS A 61 -17.72 -1.05 -1.81
C HIS A 61 -18.49 -0.04 -0.95
N LEU A 62 -17.81 0.84 -0.21
CA LEU A 62 -18.46 1.88 0.58
C LEU A 62 -19.29 2.83 -0.31
N GLU A 63 -18.73 3.30 -1.42
CA GLU A 63 -19.41 4.18 -2.37
C GLU A 63 -20.66 3.52 -2.98
N ALA A 64 -20.56 2.23 -3.34
CA ALA A 64 -21.67 1.45 -3.86
C ALA A 64 -22.81 1.31 -2.83
N THR A 65 -22.47 1.16 -1.54
CA THR A 65 -23.47 1.10 -0.46
C THR A 65 -24.04 2.47 -0.05
N ALA A 66 -23.30 3.55 -0.32
CA ALA A 66 -23.70 4.92 0.01
C ALA A 66 -24.64 5.56 -1.03
N THR A 67 -24.81 4.95 -2.20
CA THR A 67 -25.75 5.40 -3.24
C THR A 67 -27.05 4.58 -3.16
N PRO A 68 -28.08 5.00 -2.39
CA PRO A 68 -29.41 4.47 -2.63
C PRO A 68 -29.91 5.04 -3.96
N ALA A 69 -30.38 4.15 -4.84
CA ALA A 69 -31.08 4.52 -6.05
C ALA A 69 -32.11 5.62 -5.74
N GLY A 70 -31.88 6.81 -6.30
CA GLY A 70 -32.87 7.88 -6.31
C GLY A 70 -34.07 7.42 -7.15
N ASN A 71 -35.25 7.43 -6.53
CA ASN A 71 -36.55 7.28 -7.19
C ASN A 71 -36.80 8.41 -8.20
#